data_AF-A0A935H0J7-F1
#
_entry.id   AF-A0A935H0J7-F1
#
_cell.length_a   1.000
_cell.length_b   1.000
_cell.length_c   1.000
_cell.angle_alpha   90.00
_cell.angle_beta   90.00
_cell.angle_gamma   90.00
#
_symmetry.space_group_name_H-M   'P 1'
#
loop_
_entity.id
_entity.type
_entity.pdbx_description
1 polymer ?
#
loop_
_entity_poly.entity_id
_entity_poly.type
_entity_poly.pdbx_seq_one_letter_code
_entity_poly.pdbx_strand_id
1 'polypeptide(L)'
;MRQLIEVIDPPPLAQPVCRDKDDDAVLALALAAQADMIVSGDDDLLSINLFEGIPILSPAQALHKILDAFALQRDCGIPNWGALGLAITHAHAGSAMARLA
;
A
#
# COMPACT_ATOMS: atom_id res chain seq x y z
N MET A 1 -11.70 -16.84 15.63
CA MET A 1 -12.21 -15.53 15.16
C MET A 1 -11.00 -14.72 14.71
N ARG A 2 -10.98 -14.18 13.48
CA ARG A 2 -9.92 -13.22 13.09
C ARG A 2 -10.29 -11.89 13.72
N GLN A 3 -9.44 -11.38 14.61
CA GLN A 3 -9.56 -10.01 15.11
C GLN A 3 -9.09 -9.07 13.99
N LEU A 4 -9.95 -8.15 13.58
CA LEU A 4 -9.69 -7.21 12.48
C LEU A 4 -9.34 -5.81 12.98
N ILE A 5 -9.56 -5.55 14.26
CA ILE A 5 -9.47 -4.23 14.87
C ILE A 5 -8.79 -4.39 16.22
N GLU A 6 -7.86 -3.48 16.50
CA GLU A 6 -7.27 -3.27 17.80
C GLU A 6 -7.49 -1.79 18.16
N VAL A 7 -7.91 -1.53 19.39
CA VAL A 7 -8.12 -0.17 19.88
C VAL A 7 -6.93 0.20 20.74
N ILE A 8 -6.21 1.23 20.31
CA ILE A 8 -5.01 1.75 20.96
C ILE A 8 -5.27 3.21 21.31
N ASP A 9 -4.92 3.60 22.53
CA ASP A 9 -4.96 5.00 23.00
C ASP A 9 -3.53 5.55 23.02
N PRO A 10 -3.08 6.23 21.95
CA PRO A 10 -1.70 6.68 21.83
C PRO A 10 -1.47 7.95 22.68
N PRO A 11 -0.30 8.10 23.31
CA PRO A 11 0.07 9.39 23.85
C PRO A 11 0.21 10.43 22.72
N PRO A 12 0.00 11.73 23.00
CA PRO A 12 0.27 12.79 22.02
C PRO A 12 1.72 12.75 21.53
N LEU A 13 1.96 13.21 20.30
CA LEU A 13 3.32 13.39 19.80
C LEU A 13 4.12 14.35 20.68
N ALA A 14 5.42 14.10 20.81
CA ALA A 14 6.32 14.95 21.59
C ALA A 14 6.43 16.37 21.01
N GLN A 15 6.20 16.53 19.71
CA GLN A 15 6.23 17.78 18.98
C GLN A 15 5.10 17.78 17.94
N PRO A 16 4.38 18.88 17.74
CA PRO A 16 3.39 18.98 16.68
C PRO A 16 4.08 18.91 15.32
N VAL A 17 3.58 18.06 14.44
CA VAL A 17 4.14 17.83 13.10
C VAL A 17 3.26 18.51 12.06
N CYS A 18 1.95 18.37 12.23
CA CYS A 18 0.94 18.97 11.39
C CYS A 18 0.46 20.31 11.95
N ARG A 19 -0.21 21.09 11.09
CA ARG A 19 -0.87 22.34 11.51
C ARG A 19 -2.18 22.04 12.21
N ASP A 20 -2.86 20.97 11.79
CA ASP A 20 -4.04 20.44 12.44
C ASP A 20 -3.64 19.40 13.50
N LYS A 21 -4.24 19.50 14.67
CA LYS A 21 -4.02 18.56 15.77
C LYS A 21 -4.65 17.19 15.48
N ASP A 22 -5.66 17.15 14.63
CA ASP A 22 -6.34 15.90 14.30
C ASP A 22 -5.42 14.98 13.47
N ASP A 23 -4.57 15.56 12.61
CA ASP A 23 -3.56 14.83 11.84
C ASP A 23 -2.43 14.29 12.74
N ASP A 24 -2.00 15.07 13.73
CA ASP A 24 -1.00 14.63 14.71
C ASP A 24 -1.50 13.38 15.48
N ALA A 25 -2.81 13.25 15.69
CA ALA A 25 -3.39 12.06 16.33
C ALA A 25 -3.25 10.81 15.44
N VAL A 26 -3.40 10.95 14.11
CA VAL A 26 -3.18 9.85 13.15
C VAL A 26 -1.73 9.40 13.18
N LEU A 27 -0.79 10.35 13.19
CA LEU A 27 0.64 10.08 13.25
C LEU A 27 1.03 9.40 14.59
N ALA A 28 0.49 9.89 15.71
CA ALA A 28 0.69 9.29 17.03
C ALA A 28 0.18 7.86 17.10
N LEU A 29 -1.02 7.61 16.55
CA LEU A 29 -1.61 6.28 16.50
C LEU A 29 -0.77 5.32 15.67
N ALA A 30 -0.32 5.74 14.48
CA ALA A 30 0.50 4.92 13.61
C ALA A 30 1.83 4.52 14.28
N LEU A 31 2.44 5.46 15.02
CA LEU A 31 3.67 5.19 15.77
C LEU A 31 3.41 4.21 16.92
N ALA A 32 2.35 4.41 17.71
CA ALA A 32 2.00 3.53 18.82
C ALA A 32 1.60 2.12 18.35
N ALA A 33 0.91 2.02 17.21
CA ALA A 33 0.51 0.76 16.59
C ALA A 33 1.63 0.07 15.81
N GLN A 34 2.80 0.71 15.64
CA GLN A 34 3.89 0.23 14.79
C GLN A 34 3.42 -0.10 13.37
N ALA A 35 2.61 0.79 12.79
CA ALA A 35 1.99 0.56 11.50
C ALA A 35 3.05 0.47 10.38
N ASP A 36 2.88 -0.49 9.46
CA ASP A 36 3.75 -0.63 8.28
C ASP A 36 3.60 0.54 7.28
N MET A 37 2.44 1.21 7.29
CA MET A 37 2.11 2.39 6.50
C MET A 37 0.83 3.07 7.00
N ILE A 38 0.71 4.36 6.70
CA ILE A 38 -0.53 5.12 6.84
C ILE A 38 -1.17 5.24 5.47
N VAL A 39 -2.48 5.02 5.37
CA VAL A 39 -3.23 5.24 4.13
C VAL A 39 -4.18 6.40 4.34
N SER A 40 -4.00 7.47 3.56
CA SER A 40 -4.84 8.67 3.65
C SER A 40 -5.14 9.22 2.26
N GLY A 41 -6.30 9.88 2.14
CA GLY A 41 -6.66 10.70 0.98
C GLY A 41 -6.46 12.20 1.21
N ASP A 42 -5.93 12.58 2.38
CA ASP A 42 -5.67 13.98 2.74
C ASP A 42 -4.34 14.45 2.17
N ASP A 43 -4.36 15.54 1.39
CA ASP A 43 -3.18 16.09 0.74
C ASP A 43 -2.16 16.63 1.74
N ASP A 44 -2.60 17.13 2.90
CA ASP A 44 -1.69 17.64 3.93
C ASP A 44 -0.89 16.49 4.55
N LEU A 45 -1.54 15.37 4.87
CA LEU A 45 -0.86 14.16 5.33
C LEU A 45 0.02 13.54 4.23
N LEU A 46 -0.47 13.48 2.99
CA LEU A 46 0.30 12.93 1.86
C LEU A 46 1.55 13.77 1.57
N SER A 47 1.54 15.08 1.84
CA SER A 47 2.69 15.96 1.64
C SER A 47 3.89 15.60 2.55
N ILE A 48 3.63 14.98 3.71
CA ILE A 48 4.67 14.52 4.65
C ILE A 48 5.44 13.33 4.06
N ASN A 49 4.73 12.44 3.34
CA ASN A 49 5.25 11.30 2.59
C ASN A 49 5.88 10.17 3.44
N LEU A 50 6.65 10.51 4.48
CA LEU A 50 7.33 9.60 5.40
C LEU A 50 7.39 10.21 6.80
N PHE A 51 6.85 9.50 7.79
CA PHE A 51 6.86 9.92 9.19
C PHE A 51 7.51 8.84 10.06
N GLU A 52 8.65 9.15 10.71
CA GLU A 52 9.38 8.20 11.59
C GLU A 52 9.63 6.81 10.93
N GLY A 53 9.88 6.80 9.62
CA GLY A 53 10.08 5.56 8.84
C GLY A 53 8.78 4.89 8.35
N ILE A 54 7.61 5.39 8.76
CA ILE A 54 6.30 4.93 8.32
C ILE A 54 5.87 5.72 7.07
N PRO A 55 5.72 5.07 5.90
CA PRO A 55 5.30 5.75 4.68
C PRO A 55 3.82 6.12 4.74
N ILE A 56 3.49 7.32 4.27
CA ILE A 56 2.11 7.81 4.12
C ILE A 56 1.74 7.71 2.64
N LEU A 57 0.75 6.90 2.32
CA LEU A 57 0.41 6.53 0.96
C LEU A 57 -1.05 6.87 0.65
N SER A 58 -1.31 7.25 -0.60
CA SER A 58 -2.67 7.27 -1.12
C SER A 58 -3.24 5.85 -1.20
N PRO A 59 -4.57 5.67 -1.22
CA PRO A 59 -5.18 4.35 -1.36
C PRO A 59 -4.70 3.58 -2.60
N ALA A 60 -4.48 4.29 -3.72
CA ALA A 60 -3.96 3.69 -4.94
C ALA A 60 -2.52 3.18 -4.78
N GLN A 61 -1.65 3.97 -4.13
CA GLN A 61 -0.27 3.57 -3.85
C GLN A 61 -0.21 2.41 -2.85
N ALA A 62 -1.04 2.43 -1.81
CA ALA A 62 -1.13 1.35 -0.83
C ALA A 62 -1.57 0.04 -1.49
N LEU A 63 -2.59 0.09 -2.36
CA LEU A 63 -3.04 -1.07 -3.11
C LEU A 63 -1.93 -1.63 -4.00
N HIS A 64 -1.21 -0.77 -4.73
CA HIS A 64 -0.10 -1.22 -5.56
C HIS A 64 1.00 -1.90 -4.73
N LYS A 65 1.40 -1.29 -3.61
CA LYS A 65 2.41 -1.83 -2.70
C LYS A 65 2.01 -3.19 -2.12
N ILE A 66 0.73 -3.36 -1.75
CA ILE A 66 0.19 -4.63 -1.27
C ILE A 66 0.24 -5.68 -2.39
N LEU A 67 -0.20 -5.33 -3.60
CA LEU A 67 -0.20 -6.25 -4.74
C LEU A 67 1.21 -6.68 -5.14
N ASP A 68 2.18 -5.75 -5.12
CA ASP A 68 3.57 -6.02 -5.43
C ASP A 68 4.20 -6.94 -4.39
N ALA A 69 3.93 -6.72 -3.10
CA ALA A 69 4.36 -7.63 -2.03
C ALA A 69 3.82 -9.05 -2.24
N PHE A 70 2.56 -9.19 -2.65
CA PHE A 70 1.98 -10.49 -3.01
C PHE A 70 2.51 -11.09 -4.31
N ALA A 71 2.93 -10.27 -5.27
CA ALA A 71 3.56 -10.74 -6.51
C ALA A 71 4.94 -11.33 -6.20
N LEU A 72 5.75 -10.65 -5.40
CA LEU A 72 7.07 -11.13 -4.95
C LEU A 72 6.97 -12.42 -4.13
N GLN A 73 5.90 -12.60 -3.35
CA GLN A 73 5.65 -13.83 -2.59
C GLN A 73 5.18 -15.00 -3.46
N ARG A 74 4.72 -14.76 -4.70
CA ARG A 74 4.36 -15.83 -5.66
C ARG A 74 5.52 -16.28 -6.55
N ASP A 75 6.65 -15.59 -6.52
CA ASP A 75 7.86 -15.94 -7.27
C ASP A 75 8.68 -17.08 -6.65
N CYS A 76 8.15 -17.76 -5.63
CA CYS A 76 8.61 -19.10 -5.26
C CYS A 76 8.16 -20.14 -6.33
N GLY A 77 8.77 -20.07 -7.52
CA GLY A 77 8.86 -21.21 -8.43
C GLY A 77 7.90 -21.26 -9.63
N ILE A 78 7.99 -20.29 -10.55
CA ILE A 78 7.85 -20.58 -11.99
C ILE A 78 8.95 -19.89 -12.78
N PRO A 79 10.03 -20.60 -13.18
CA PRO A 79 11.05 -20.01 -14.04
C PRO A 79 10.73 -20.15 -15.55
N ASN A 80 11.23 -19.14 -16.27
CA ASN A 80 11.43 -18.97 -17.72
C ASN A 80 10.35 -18.24 -18.55
N TRP A 81 10.34 -16.92 -18.48
CA TRP A 81 9.70 -16.01 -19.45
C TRP A 81 10.41 -15.94 -20.83
N GLY A 82 11.55 -16.62 -21.00
CA GLY A 82 12.30 -16.72 -22.25
C GLY A 82 11.73 -17.70 -23.29
N ALA A 83 10.56 -18.29 -23.04
CA ALA A 83 9.78 -18.97 -24.07
C ALA A 83 8.73 -18.05 -24.74
N LEU A 84 8.57 -16.81 -24.28
CA LEU A 84 7.60 -15.86 -24.84
C LEU A 84 8.31 -14.77 -25.63
N GLY A 85 8.39 -14.96 -26.94
CA GLY A 85 8.46 -13.85 -27.88
C GLY A 85 7.18 -13.02 -27.80
N LEU A 86 7.32 -11.75 -27.42
CA LEU A 86 6.37 -10.63 -27.53
C LEU A 86 5.00 -10.77 -26.82
N ALA A 87 4.65 -9.76 -26.01
CA ALA A 87 3.81 -8.63 -26.44
C ALA A 87 3.27 -7.87 -25.24
N ILE A 88 3.52 -6.56 -25.20
CA ILE A 88 2.74 -5.61 -24.42
C ILE A 88 1.33 -5.61 -25.02
N THR A 89 0.31 -6.08 -24.29
CA THR A 89 -1.09 -5.84 -24.66
C THR A 89 -1.85 -5.24 -23.49
N HIS A 90 -1.95 -3.91 -23.52
CA HIS A 90 -3.07 -3.20 -22.95
C HIS A 90 -4.13 -3.13 -24.06
N ALA A 91 -5.26 -3.84 -23.93
CA ALA A 91 -6.46 -3.55 -24.71
C ALA A 91 -7.72 -4.19 -24.10
N HIS A 92 -8.72 -3.35 -23.89
CA HIS A 92 -10.07 -3.62 -23.42
C HIS A 92 -10.86 -4.63 -24.26
N ALA A 93 -11.88 -5.21 -23.61
CA ALA A 93 -13.15 -5.68 -24.16
C ALA A 93 -13.11 -6.76 -25.26
N GLY A 94 -13.47 -7.98 -24.85
CA GLY A 94 -14.32 -8.92 -25.60
C GLY A 94 -13.95 -9.24 -27.05
N SER A 95 -13.34 -10.41 -27.28
CA SER A 95 -13.67 -11.31 -28.39
C SER A 95 -13.00 -12.66 -28.20
N ALA A 96 -13.69 -13.70 -28.67
CA ALA A 96 -13.34 -15.11 -28.60
C ALA A 96 -12.11 -15.49 -29.45
N MET A 97 -11.80 -16.80 -29.43
CA MET A 97 -10.85 -17.58 -30.25
C MET A 97 -9.42 -17.64 -29.69
N ALA A 98 -8.66 -18.71 -29.87
CA ALA A 98 -8.87 -20.13 -30.16
C ALA A 98 -7.47 -20.74 -29.98
N ARG A 99 -7.37 -21.96 -29.45
CA ARG A 99 -6.10 -22.69 -29.41
C ARG A 99 -5.63 -23.01 -30.82
N LEU A 100 -4.35 -22.79 -31.10
CA LEU A 100 -3.63 -23.56 -32.10
C LEU A 100 -2.26 -23.93 -31.52
N ALA A 101 -2.08 -25.25 -31.32
CA ALA A 101 -0.90 -25.98 -30.82
C ALA A 101 -0.33 -25.51 -29.46
#